data_AF-A0A819VCH1-F1
#
_entry.id   AF-A0A819VCH1-F1
#
_cell.length_a   1.000
_cell.length_b   1.000
_cell.length_c   1.000
_cell.angle_alpha   90.00
_cell.angle_beta   90.00
_cell.angle_gamma   90.00
#
_symmetry.space_group_name_H-M   'P 1'
#
loop_
_entity.id
_entity.type
_entity.pdbx_description
1 polymer ?
#
loop_
_entity_poly.entity_id
_entity_poly.type
_entity_poly.pdbx_seq_one_letter_code
_entity_poly.pdbx_strand_id
1 'polypeptide(L)'
;IETYFDVSHQVLYYVLAISWTVASTITALVFMPKFREMNYTSAYEYLEKRFDRTVRMCASFTFSFLMLIYMAIVLYAPALALSQTTGLNIWLSVVSIGVICTFYSSVVCN
;
A
#
# COMPACT_ATOMS: atom_id res chain seq x y z
N ILE A 1 -22.92 -2.42 26.75
CA ILE A 1 -22.91 -3.03 25.40
C ILE A 1 -22.08 -2.18 24.43
N GLU A 2 -22.27 -0.85 24.37
CA GLU A 2 -21.41 0.06 23.58
C GLU A 2 -19.91 -0.02 23.93
N THR A 3 -19.55 -0.13 25.22
CA THR A 3 -18.14 -0.25 25.64
C THR A 3 -17.48 -1.58 25.24
N TYR A 4 -18.26 -2.67 25.10
CA TYR A 4 -17.73 -3.96 24.62
C TYR A 4 -17.49 -3.97 23.10
N PHE A 5 -18.27 -3.19 22.36
CA PHE A 5 -18.17 -3.08 20.90
C PHE A 5 -16.92 -2.29 20.46
N ASP A 6 -16.55 -1.26 21.21
CA ASP A 6 -15.34 -0.46 20.98
C ASP A 6 -14.05 -1.25 21.31
N VAL A 7 -14.03 -1.96 22.44
CA VAL A 7 -12.91 -2.83 22.83
C VAL A 7 -12.71 -3.97 21.82
N SER A 8 -13.80 -4.52 21.27
CA SER A 8 -13.70 -5.57 20.23
C SER A 8 -13.08 -5.06 18.93
N HIS A 9 -13.33 -3.81 18.53
CA HIS A 9 -12.69 -3.20 17.34
C HIS A 9 -11.18 -3.02 17.53
N GLN A 10 -10.76 -2.56 18.71
CA GLN A 10 -9.35 -2.41 19.04
C GLN A 10 -8.64 -3.77 19.05
N VAL A 11 -9.22 -4.79 19.68
CA VAL A 11 -8.66 -6.16 19.69
C VAL A 11 -8.57 -6.74 18.28
N LEU A 12 -9.58 -6.55 17.43
CA LEU A 12 -9.55 -6.99 16.04
C LEU A 12 -8.41 -6.31 15.27
N TYR A 13 -8.22 -5.00 15.44
CA TYR A 13 -7.12 -4.26 14.81
C TYR A 13 -5.75 -4.82 15.18
N TYR A 14 -5.52 -5.11 16.47
CA TYR A 14 -4.25 -5.70 16.92
C TYR A 14 -4.04 -7.11 16.36
N VAL A 15 -5.08 -7.96 16.32
CA VAL A 15 -4.99 -9.31 15.73
C VAL A 15 -4.69 -9.23 14.23
N LEU A 16 -5.31 -8.29 13.50
CA LEU A 16 -5.05 -8.07 12.07
C LEU A 16 -3.63 -7.57 11.81
N ALA A 17 -3.13 -6.64 12.63
CA ALA A 17 -1.77 -6.12 12.52
C ALA A 17 -0.70 -7.20 12.74
N ILE A 18 -0.88 -8.05 13.75
CA ILE A 18 0.00 -9.20 14.02
C ILE A 18 -0.10 -10.21 12.88
N SER A 19 -1.30 -10.49 12.38
CA SER A 19 -1.50 -11.41 11.25
C SER A 19 -0.80 -10.91 9.99
N TRP A 20 -0.89 -9.61 9.69
CA TRP A 20 -0.24 -9.00 8.52
C TRP A 20 1.28 -9.02 8.61
N THR A 21 1.85 -8.69 9.78
CA THR A 21 3.30 -8.71 9.98
C THR A 21 3.86 -10.13 9.86
N VAL A 22 3.20 -11.13 10.45
CA VAL A 22 3.58 -12.54 10.31
C VAL A 22 3.48 -13.00 8.85
N ALA A 23 2.37 -12.69 8.17
CA ALA A 23 2.19 -13.02 6.76
C ALA A 23 3.30 -12.41 5.89
N SER A 24 3.59 -11.11 6.06
CA SER A 24 4.64 -10.42 5.31
C SER A 24 6.03 -11.02 5.53
N THR A 25 6.33 -11.45 6.76
CA THR A 25 7.61 -12.09 7.11
C THR A 25 7.73 -13.46 6.47
N ILE A 26 6.68 -14.27 6.51
CA ILE A 26 6.66 -15.59 5.87
C ILE A 26 6.78 -15.45 4.35
N THR A 27 6.02 -14.52 3.75
CA THR A 27 6.13 -14.21 2.32
C THR A 27 7.55 -13.75 1.97
N ALA A 28 8.16 -12.85 2.75
CA ALA A 28 9.54 -12.44 2.52
C ALA A 28 10.50 -13.65 2.60
N LEU A 29 10.41 -14.50 3.63
CA LEU A 29 11.31 -15.64 3.79
C LEU A 29 11.12 -16.74 2.75
N VAL A 30 9.93 -16.91 2.16
CA VAL A 30 9.67 -17.94 1.14
C VAL A 30 9.96 -17.41 -0.26
N PHE A 31 9.54 -16.18 -0.57
CA PHE A 31 9.73 -15.60 -1.89
C PHE A 31 11.18 -15.09 -2.08
N MET A 32 11.81 -14.51 -1.06
CA MET A 32 13.17 -13.95 -1.18
C MET A 32 14.26 -14.97 -1.56
N PRO A 33 14.34 -16.20 -1.00
CA PRO A 33 15.32 -17.18 -1.45
C PRO A 33 15.02 -17.65 -2.88
N LYS A 34 13.75 -17.86 -3.23
CA LYS A 34 13.30 -18.21 -4.59
C LYS A 34 13.68 -17.15 -5.63
N PHE A 35 13.56 -15.87 -5.28
CA PHE A 35 13.96 -14.76 -6.16
C PHE A 35 15.49 -14.66 -6.28
N ARG A 36 16.23 -14.89 -5.19
CA ARG A 36 17.70 -14.81 -5.17
C ARG A 36 18.36 -15.92 -5.99
N GLU A 37 17.81 -17.13 -5.98
CA GLU A 37 18.34 -18.26 -6.77
C GLU A 37 18.22 -18.04 -8.28
N MET A 38 17.26 -17.23 -8.73
CA MET A 38 16.97 -17.03 -10.15
C MET A 38 17.57 -15.73 -10.73
N ASN A 39 18.36 -14.96 -9.97
CA ASN A 39 19.01 -13.70 -10.39
C ASN A 39 18.06 -12.68 -11.06
N TYR A 40 16.76 -12.71 -10.75
CA TYR A 40 15.83 -11.71 -11.27
C TYR A 40 15.67 -10.59 -10.25
N THR A 41 15.87 -9.35 -10.71
CA THR A 41 15.84 -8.16 -9.86
C THR A 41 14.42 -7.66 -9.60
N SER A 42 13.42 -8.19 -10.33
CA SER A 42 12.02 -7.80 -10.21
C SER A 42 11.06 -8.93 -10.57
N ALA A 43 9.88 -8.96 -9.92
CA ALA A 43 8.78 -9.88 -10.26
C ALA A 43 8.35 -9.78 -11.74
N TYR A 44 8.50 -8.60 -12.35
CA TYR A 44 8.20 -8.37 -13.76
C TYR A 44 9.16 -9.08 -14.72
N GLU A 45 10.42 -9.26 -14.32
CA GLU A 45 11.45 -9.91 -15.13
C GLU A 45 11.23 -11.43 -15.21
N TYR A 46 10.72 -12.00 -14.12
CA TYR A 46 10.26 -13.40 -14.09
C TYR A 46 9.06 -13.63 -15.02
N LEU A 47 8.08 -12.70 -15.02
CA LEU A 47 6.91 -12.74 -15.89
C LEU A 47 7.29 -12.61 -17.38
N GLU A 48 8.23 -11.72 -17.70
CA GLU A 48 8.70 -11.49 -19.07
C GLU A 48 9.36 -12.73 -19.68
N LYS A 49 10.22 -13.43 -18.95
CA LYS A 49 10.89 -14.64 -19.45
C LYS A 49 9.96 -15.83 -19.69
N ARG A 50 8.80 -15.87 -19.02
CA ARG A 50 7.84 -16.98 -19.13
C ARG A 50 6.71 -16.72 -20.13
N PHE A 51 6.30 -15.45 -20.30
CA PHE A 51 5.03 -15.11 -20.96
C PHE A 51 5.10 -14.00 -22.03
N ASP A 52 6.27 -13.41 -22.31
CA ASP A 52 6.47 -12.31 -23.29
C ASP A 52 6.33 -10.88 -22.74
N ARG A 53 6.84 -9.89 -23.49
CA ARG A 53 6.95 -8.46 -23.10
C ARG A 53 5.58 -7.79 -22.94
N THR A 54 4.56 -8.30 -23.64
CA THR A 54 3.18 -7.81 -23.53
C THR A 54 2.62 -8.03 -22.13
N VAL A 55 2.86 -9.20 -21.53
CA VAL A 55 2.37 -9.53 -20.18
C VAL A 55 3.05 -8.67 -19.12
N ARG A 56 4.33 -8.33 -19.31
CA ARG A 56 5.03 -7.37 -18.44
C ARG A 56 4.34 -6.00 -18.42
N MET A 57 4.01 -5.44 -19.58
CA MET A 57 3.33 -4.15 -19.67
C MET A 57 1.95 -4.17 -19.02
N CYS A 58 1.15 -5.21 -19.29
CA CYS A 58 -0.17 -5.36 -18.67
C CYS A 58 -0.08 -5.54 -17.14
N ALA A 59 0.89 -6.32 -16.65
CA ALA A 59 1.11 -6.54 -15.23
C ALA A 59 1.53 -5.26 -14.51
N SER A 60 2.49 -4.51 -15.07
CA SER A 60 2.93 -3.22 -14.51
C SER A 60 1.78 -2.21 -14.48
N PHE A 61 1.00 -2.11 -15.56
CA PHE A 61 -0.15 -1.21 -15.61
C PHE A 61 -1.21 -1.58 -14.57
N THR A 62 -1.57 -2.86 -14.48
CA THR A 62 -2.56 -3.35 -13.51
C THR A 62 -2.10 -3.11 -12.08
N PHE A 63 -0.83 -3.40 -11.79
CA PHE A 63 -0.25 -3.17 -10.47
C PHE A 63 -0.23 -1.69 -10.10
N SER A 64 0.18 -0.82 -11.01
CA SER A 64 0.10 0.63 -10.80
C SER A 64 -1.32 1.08 -10.51
N PHE A 65 -2.31 0.57 -11.26
CA PHE A 65 -3.71 0.92 -11.05
C PHE A 65 -4.25 0.47 -9.69
N LEU A 66 -3.96 -0.77 -9.29
CA LEU A 66 -4.32 -1.30 -7.97
C LEU A 66 -3.67 -0.48 -6.85
N MET A 67 -2.38 -0.15 -7.01
CA MET A 67 -1.64 0.60 -6.01
C MET A 67 -2.14 2.05 -5.90
N LEU A 68 -2.52 2.69 -7.00
CA LEU A 68 -3.15 4.01 -6.99
C LEU A 68 -4.47 4.00 -6.22
N ILE A 69 -5.35 3.03 -6.46
CA ILE A 69 -6.62 2.90 -5.74
C ILE A 69 -6.37 2.66 -4.25
N TYR A 70 -5.44 1.76 -3.91
CA TYR A 70 -5.10 1.47 -2.52
C TYR A 70 -4.60 2.73 -1.79
N MET A 71 -3.66 3.46 -2.40
CA MET A 71 -3.13 4.69 -1.81
C MET A 71 -4.20 5.77 -1.69
N ALA A 72 -5.13 5.88 -2.64
CA ALA A 72 -6.25 6.81 -2.54
C ALA A 72 -7.14 6.53 -1.32
N ILE A 73 -7.44 5.26 -1.04
CA ILE A 73 -8.23 4.84 0.13
C ILE A 73 -7.47 5.16 1.42
N VAL A 74 -6.18 4.83 1.48
CA VAL A 74 -5.34 5.09 2.65
C VAL A 74 -5.21 6.58 2.94
N LEU A 75 -5.05 7.42 1.90
CA LEU A 75 -4.94 8.88 2.03
C LEU A 75 -6.28 9.55 2.36
N TYR A 76 -7.41 8.90 2.10
CA TYR A 76 -8.73 9.42 2.45
C TYR A 76 -8.93 9.50 3.98
N ALA A 77 -8.43 8.53 4.74
CA ALA A 77 -8.54 8.50 6.20
C ALA A 77 -7.93 9.74 6.89
N PRO A 78 -6.65 10.12 6.64
CA PRO A 78 -6.09 11.34 7.22
C PRO A 78 -6.70 12.61 6.62
N ALA A 79 -7.13 12.61 5.35
CA ALA A 79 -7.82 13.76 4.75
C ALA A 79 -9.17 14.05 5.44
N LEU A 80 -9.91 12.99 5.77
CA LEU A 80 -11.17 13.09 6.50
C LEU A 80 -10.95 13.62 7.92
N ALA A 81 -9.95 13.10 8.62
CA ALA A 81 -9.58 13.57 9.96
C ALA A 81 -9.15 15.06 9.95
N LEU A 82 -8.35 15.47 8.95
CA LEU A 82 -7.88 16.85 8.81
C LEU A 82 -9.01 17.83 8.47
N SER A 83 -9.98 17.41 7.66
CA SER A 83 -11.15 18.22 7.33
C SER A 83 -12.04 18.47 8.57
N GLN A 84 -12.19 17.46 9.44
CA GLN A 84 -12.94 17.61 10.70
C GLN A 84 -12.27 18.56 11.69
N THR A 85 -10.94 18.60 11.76
CA THR A 85 -10.22 19.48 12.68
C THR A 85 -10.08 20.91 12.16
N THR A 86 -9.96 21.10 10.85
CA THR A 86 -9.70 22.43 10.25
C THR A 86 -10.98 23.11 9.75
N GLY A 87 -12.10 22.37 9.61
CA GLY A 87 -13.37 22.91 9.08
C GLY A 87 -13.33 23.30 7.59
N LEU A 88 -12.27 22.91 6.88
CA LEU A 88 -12.06 23.20 5.45
C LEU A 88 -12.68 22.13 4.54
N ASN A 89 -13.01 22.54 3.32
CA ASN A 89 -13.49 21.65 2.25
C ASN A 89 -12.56 20.45 2.04
N ILE A 90 -13.14 19.24 2.04
CA ILE A 90 -12.45 17.95 1.87
C ILE A 90 -11.56 17.94 0.61
N TRP A 91 -12.01 18.57 -0.47
CA TRP A 91 -11.25 18.71 -1.72
C TRP A 91 -9.89 19.39 -1.53
N LEU A 92 -9.80 20.42 -0.68
CA LEU A 92 -8.55 21.14 -0.42
C LEU A 92 -7.58 20.27 0.40
N SER A 93 -8.12 19.52 1.38
CA SER A 93 -7.34 18.61 2.23
C SER A 93 -6.75 17.44 1.44
N VAL A 94 -7.49 16.87 0.47
CA VAL A 94 -6.99 15.77 -0.37
C VAL A 94 -5.83 16.25 -1.25
N VAL A 95 -5.96 17.43 -1.86
CA VAL A 95 -4.91 17.99 -2.73
C VAL A 95 -3.65 18.32 -1.94
N SER A 96 -3.77 18.92 -0.75
CA SER A 96 -2.59 19.27 0.08
C SER A 96 -1.82 18.03 0.53
N ILE A 97 -2.53 16.99 1.00
CA ILE A 97 -1.93 15.73 1.41
C ILE A 97 -1.23 15.02 0.22
N GLY A 98 -1.84 15.04 -0.97
CA GLY A 98 -1.25 14.47 -2.19
C GLY A 98 0.06 15.15 -2.60
N VAL A 99 0.11 16.49 -2.51
CA VAL A 99 1.33 17.28 -2.81
C VAL A 99 2.44 16.97 -1.81
N ILE A 100 2.13 16.94 -0.51
CA ILE A 100 3.10 16.61 0.53
C ILE A 100 3.65 15.19 0.34
N CYS A 101 2.78 14.22 0.05
CA CYS A 101 3.18 12.84 -0.20
C CYS A 101 4.15 12.73 -1.39
N THR A 102 3.82 13.39 -2.51
CA THR A 102 4.65 13.37 -3.72
C THR A 102 6.01 14.03 -3.49
N PHE A 103 6.03 15.19 -2.83
CA PHE A 103 7.26 15.90 -2.53
C PHE A 103 8.16 15.10 -1.55
N TYR A 104 7.56 14.47 -0.54
CA TYR A 104 8.30 13.61 0.37
C TYR A 104 8.95 12.43 -0.38
N SER A 105 8.20 11.77 -1.26
CA SER A 105 8.73 10.66 -2.06
C SER A 105 9.85 11.10 -3.00
N SER A 106 9.74 12.27 -3.65
CA SER A 106 10.79 12.75 -4.56
C SER A 106 12.08 13.14 -3.83
N VAL A 107 11.96 13.70 -2.62
CA VAL A 107 13.12 14.03 -1.78
C VAL A 107 13.81 12.77 -1.25
N VAL A 108 13.06 11.76 -0.80
CA VAL A 108 13.62 10.48 -0.32
C VAL A 108 14.32 9.69 -1.44
N CYS A 109 13.88 9.87 -2.68
CA CYS A 109 14.42 9.14 -3.83
C CYS A 109 15.64 9.85 -4.47
N ASN A 110 16.00 11.06 -4.02
CA ASN A 110 17.17 11.82 -4.46
C ASN A 110 18.39 11.51 -3.57
#